data_AF-A0AA37HB41-F1
#
_entry.id   AF-A0AA37HB41-F1
#
_cell.length_a   1.000
_cell.length_b   1.000
_cell.length_c   1.000
_cell.angle_alpha   90.00
_cell.angle_beta   90.00
_cell.angle_gamma   90.00
#
_symmetry.space_group_name_H-M   'P 1'
#
loop_
_entity.id
_entity.type
_entity.pdbx_description
1 polymer ?
#
loop_
_entity_poly.entity_id
_entity_poly.type
_entity_poly.pdbx_seq_one_letter_code
_entity_poly.pdbx_strand_id
1 'polypeptide(L)'
;MPRYFFNTHIGEDVITDLNGEELRDPDHAWEASRSIIRAMMDDPKNQDRLLAASLVVTDEAGEVVLEFPFAEALAGDEPEEPRHGSPNAH
;
A
#
# COMPACT_ATOMS: atom_id res chain seq x y z
N MET A 1 9.69 -17.39 -5.80
CA MET A 1 9.36 -16.16 -5.05
C MET A 1 8.02 -15.71 -5.58
N PRO A 2 7.03 -15.42 -4.74
CA PRO A 2 5.75 -14.90 -5.22
C PRO A 2 5.97 -13.55 -5.90
N ARG A 3 5.25 -13.34 -7.01
CA ARG A 3 5.30 -12.10 -7.78
C ARG A 3 4.06 -11.29 -7.50
N TYR A 4 4.26 -10.05 -7.09
CA TYR A 4 3.19 -9.14 -6.71
C TYR A 4 3.11 -7.99 -7.70
N PHE A 5 1.90 -7.65 -8.12
CA PHE A 5 1.62 -6.58 -9.07
C PHE A 5 0.97 -5.42 -8.33
N PHE A 6 1.49 -4.22 -8.53
CA PHE A 6 1.10 -3.02 -7.81
C PHE A 6 0.20 -2.15 -8.69
N ASN A 7 -1.11 -2.28 -8.54
CA ASN A 7 -2.08 -1.58 -9.37
C ASN A 7 -2.53 -0.30 -8.68
N THR A 8 -2.24 0.86 -9.25
CA THR A 8 -2.69 2.13 -8.67
C THR A 8 -4.02 2.55 -9.28
N HIS A 9 -5.06 2.64 -8.46
CA HIS A 9 -6.40 3.07 -8.85
C HIS A 9 -6.59 4.54 -8.46
N ILE A 10 -6.82 5.41 -9.44
CA ILE A 10 -6.91 6.87 -9.27
C ILE A 10 -8.23 7.36 -9.89
N GLY A 11 -9.30 7.37 -9.10
CA GLY A 11 -10.64 7.69 -9.60
C GLY A 11 -11.10 6.64 -10.62
N GLU A 12 -11.28 7.04 -11.87
CA GLU A 12 -11.65 6.14 -12.99
C GLU A 12 -10.43 5.55 -13.73
N ASP A 13 -9.23 6.07 -13.48
CA ASP A 13 -8.01 5.54 -14.09
C ASP A 13 -7.41 4.41 -13.25
N VAL A 14 -6.98 3.36 -13.93
CA VAL A 14 -6.23 2.26 -13.33
C VAL A 14 -4.88 2.16 -14.00
N ILE A 15 -3.81 2.37 -13.21
CA ILE A 15 -2.43 2.19 -13.63
C ILE A 15 -2.00 0.81 -13.13
N THR A 16 -2.09 -0.17 -14.01
CA THR A 16 -1.66 -1.55 -13.74
C THR A 16 -0.14 -1.64 -13.87
N ASP A 17 0.55 -2.11 -12.84
CA ASP A 17 1.96 -2.47 -12.98
C ASP A 17 2.06 -3.83 -13.67
N LEU A 18 2.67 -3.88 -14.86
CA LEU A 18 2.80 -5.10 -15.64
C LEU A 18 4.11 -5.85 -15.34
N ASN A 19 5.08 -5.18 -14.72
CA ASN A 19 6.35 -5.79 -14.39
C ASN A 19 6.16 -6.76 -13.22
N GLY A 20 5.48 -6.30 -12.16
CA GLY A 20 5.39 -6.97 -10.87
C GLY A 20 6.76 -7.04 -10.20
N GLU A 21 6.78 -7.04 -8.87
CA GLU A 21 8.00 -7.21 -8.10
C GLU A 21 8.02 -8.61 -7.46
N GLU A 22 9.16 -9.28 -7.55
CA GLU A 22 9.39 -10.56 -6.87
C GLU A 22 9.70 -10.28 -5.40
N LEU A 23 8.71 -10.51 -4.53
CA LEU A 23 8.87 -10.30 -3.10
C LEU A 23 8.86 -11.63 -2.37
N ARG A 24 9.47 -11.65 -1.19
CA ARG A 24 9.53 -12.88 -0.39
C ARG A 24 8.23 -13.12 0.38
N ASP A 25 7.66 -12.06 0.95
CA ASP A 25 6.57 -12.14 1.92
C ASP A 25 5.63 -10.92 1.80
N PRO A 26 4.39 -11.02 2.33
CA PRO A 26 3.43 -9.91 2.35
C PRO A 26 3.94 -8.64 3.05
N ASP A 27 4.76 -8.77 4.10
CA ASP A 27 5.40 -7.63 4.77
C ASP A 27 6.27 -6.81 3.81
N HIS A 28 7.03 -7.48 2.96
CA HIS A 28 7.82 -6.83 1.92
C HIS A 28 6.92 -6.11 0.89
N ALA A 29 5.74 -6.66 0.59
CA ALA A 29 4.78 -6.02 -0.30
C ALA A 29 4.21 -4.75 0.31
N TRP A 30 4.01 -4.72 1.62
CA TRP A 30 3.60 -3.53 2.35
C TRP A 30 4.69 -2.45 2.37
N GLU A 31 5.95 -2.81 2.62
CA GLU A 31 7.07 -1.85 2.57
C GLU A 31 7.29 -1.28 1.15
N ALA A 32 7.26 -2.16 0.13
CA ALA A 32 7.36 -1.74 -1.28
C ALA A 32 6.22 -0.79 -1.65
N SER A 33 4.98 -1.11 -1.22
CA SER A 33 3.81 -0.26 -1.41
C SER A 33 4.04 1.16 -0.89
N ARG A 34 4.52 1.31 0.35
CA ARG A 34 4.83 2.64 0.93
C ARG A 34 5.91 3.37 0.16
N SER A 35 6.96 2.66 -0.27
CA SER A 35 8.06 3.23 -1.03
C SER A 35 7.56 3.80 -2.38
N ILE A 36 6.71 3.04 -3.09
CA ILE A 36 6.09 3.46 -4.35
C ILE A 36 5.19 4.68 -4.13
N ILE A 37 4.31 4.62 -3.12
CA ILE A 37 3.42 5.75 -2.78
C ILE A 37 4.23 7.02 -2.52
N ARG A 38 5.31 6.92 -1.75
CA ARG A 38 6.16 8.08 -1.43
C ARG A 38 6.90 8.62 -2.64
N ALA A 39 7.39 7.75 -3.53
CA ALA A 39 8.00 8.15 -4.79
C ALA A 39 7.01 8.84 -5.73
N MET A 40 5.76 8.38 -5.79
CA MET A 40 4.71 9.01 -6.59
C MET A 40 4.25 10.35 -6.01
N MET A 41 4.24 10.45 -4.67
CA MET A 41 3.89 11.67 -3.92
C MET A 41 4.99 12.74 -3.95
N ASP A 42 6.21 12.41 -4.41
CA ASP A 42 7.28 13.38 -4.60
C ASP A 42 6.93 14.43 -5.68
N ASP A 43 6.06 14.06 -6.64
CA ASP A 43 5.56 14.98 -7.65
C ASP A 43 4.32 15.77 -7.13
N PRO A 44 4.45 17.08 -6.86
CA PRO A 44 3.37 17.87 -6.29
C PRO A 44 2.17 18.05 -7.24
N LYS A 45 2.32 17.79 -8.55
CA LYS A 45 1.20 17.90 -9.51
C LYS A 45 0.27 16.70 -9.43
N ASN A 46 0.80 15.54 -9.04
CA ASN A 46 0.02 14.31 -8.90
C ASN A 46 -0.50 14.13 -7.48
N GLN A 47 0.03 14.88 -6.51
CA GLN A 47 -0.28 14.74 -5.09
C GLN A 47 -1.79 14.82 -4.79
N ASP A 48 -2.49 15.86 -5.25
CA ASP A 48 -3.95 16.01 -5.07
C ASP A 48 -4.74 14.83 -5.66
N ARG A 49 -4.29 14.32 -6.81
CA ARG A 49 -4.94 13.22 -7.50
C ARG A 49 -4.68 11.89 -6.79
N LEU A 50 -3.45 11.70 -6.30
CA LEU A 50 -3.00 10.50 -5.59
C LEU A 50 -3.57 10.42 -4.18
N LEU A 51 -3.91 11.53 -3.54
CA LEU A 51 -4.61 11.51 -2.24
C LEU A 51 -5.96 10.78 -2.30
N ALA A 52 -6.63 10.79 -3.46
CA ALA A 52 -7.86 10.05 -3.71
C ALA A 52 -7.61 8.65 -4.33
N ALA A 53 -6.35 8.23 -4.43
CA ALA A 53 -5.96 6.96 -5.04
C ALA A 53 -5.78 5.83 -4.02
N SER A 54 -5.89 4.60 -4.50
CA SER A 54 -5.63 3.37 -3.76
C SER A 54 -4.67 2.47 -4.51
N LEU A 55 -3.71 1.89 -3.80
CA LEU A 55 -2.80 0.87 -4.31
C LEU A 55 -3.41 -0.52 -4.04
N VAL A 56 -3.61 -1.30 -5.09
CA VAL A 56 -4.13 -2.66 -5.05
C VAL A 56 -3.01 -3.60 -5.46
N VAL A 57 -2.49 -4.35 -4.50
CA VAL A 57 -1.49 -5.38 -4.72
C VAL A 57 -2.19 -6.70 -5.02
N THR A 58 -1.88 -7.27 -6.18
CA THR A 58 -2.37 -8.59 -6.59
C THR A 58 -1.23 -9.59 -6.71
N ASP A 59 -1.51 -10.87 -6.50
CA ASP A 59 -0.52 -11.94 -6.72
C ASP A 59 -0.47 -12.40 -8.19
N GLU A 60 0.28 -13.47 -8.48
CA GLU A 60 0.38 -14.07 -9.81
C GLU A 60 -0.92 -14.70 -10.34
N ALA A 61 -1.84 -15.06 -9.45
CA ALA A 61 -3.17 -15.55 -9.79
C ALA A 61 -4.16 -14.40 -10.06
N GLY A 62 -3.76 -13.16 -9.75
CA GLY A 62 -4.61 -11.97 -9.83
C GLY A 62 -5.50 -11.78 -8.61
N GLU A 63 -5.24 -12.49 -7.51
CA GLU A 63 -5.97 -12.30 -6.26
C GLU A 63 -5.45 -11.06 -5.53
N VAL A 64 -6.36 -10.24 -5.02
CA VAL A 64 -5.99 -9.05 -4.23
C VAL A 64 -5.48 -9.50 -2.87
N VAL A 65 -4.18 -9.32 -2.67
CA VAL A 65 -3.49 -9.70 -1.42
C VAL A 65 -3.45 -8.52 -0.45
N LEU A 66 -3.38 -7.30 -0.97
CA LEU A 66 -3.33 -6.08 -0.17
C LEU A 66 -3.97 -4.92 -0.92
N GLU A 67 -4.84 -4.16 -0.25
CA GLU A 67 -5.42 -2.93 -0.79
C GLU A 67 -5.13 -1.81 0.22
N PHE A 68 -4.56 -0.71 -0.25
CA PHE A 68 -4.09 0.37 0.61
C PHE A 68 -4.33 1.75 -0.01
N PRO A 69 -5.16 2.61 0.61
CA PRO A 69 -5.31 4.00 0.20
C PRO A 69 -4.01 4.79 0.39
N PHE A 70 -3.67 5.66 -0.55
CA PHE A 70 -2.48 6.52 -0.44
C PHE A 70 -2.57 7.45 0.78
N ALA A 71 -3.78 7.91 1.11
CA ALA A 71 -4.03 8.73 2.30
C ALA A 71 -3.61 8.01 3.60
N GLU A 72 -3.79 6.70 3.70
CA GLU A 72 -3.36 5.92 4.86
C GLU A 72 -1.84 5.74 4.92
N ALA A 73 -1.18 5.61 3.77
CA ALA A 73 0.27 5.43 3.71
C ALA A 73 1.02 6.68 4.20
N LEU A 74 0.39 7.85 4.10
CA LEU A 74 0.89 9.11 4.64
C LEU A 74 0.52 9.31 6.12
N ALA A 75 -0.61 8.77 6.56
CA ALA A 75 -1.06 8.87 7.95
C ALA A 75 -0.29 7.91 8.89
N GLY A 76 0.20 6.78 8.37
CA GLY A 76 0.75 5.69 9.18
C GLY A 76 2.21 5.83 9.63
N ASP A 77 2.68 7.02 10.00
CA ASP A 77 3.91 7.18 10.81
C ASP A 77 3.62 7.15 12.32
N GLU A 78 2.39 6.80 12.72
CA GLU A 78 2.13 6.37 14.08
C GLU A 78 2.44 4.87 14.13
N PRO A 79 3.58 4.44 14.72
CA PRO A 79 3.67 3.05 15.13
C PRO A 79 2.45 2.84 16.02
N GLU A 80 1.59 1.89 15.67
CA GLU A 80 0.66 1.37 16.65
C GLU A 80 1.54 0.80 17.77
N GLU A 81 1.80 1.63 18.79
CA GLU A 81 2.07 1.13 20.13
C GLU A 81 1.03 0.05 20.35
N PRO A 82 1.43 -1.18 20.68
CA PRO A 82 0.48 -2.25 20.87
C PRO A 82 -0.46 -1.79 21.97
N ARG A 83 -1.67 -1.39 21.57
CA ARG A 83 -2.78 -1.10 22.46
C ARG A 83 -3.27 -2.45 22.98
N HIS A 84 -2.40 -3.13 23.72
CA HIS A 84 -2.79 -4.20 24.64
C HIS A 84 -3.56 -3.52 25.77
N GLY A 85 -4.77 -3.10 25.45
CA GLY A 85 -5.72 -2.55 26.39
C GLY A 85 -6.30 -3.67 27.25
N SER A 86 -5.63 -3.93 28.39
CA SER A 86 -6.24 -4.35 29.68
C SER A 86 -7.04 -5.68 29.67
N PRO A 87 -7.61 -6.19 30.78
CA PRO A 87 -7.59 -5.76 32.19
C PRO A 87 -7.23 -6.90 33.18
N ASN A 88 -6.74 -6.61 34.39
CA ASN A 88 -7.26 -7.34 35.56
C ASN A 88 -7.01 -6.68 36.91
N ALA A 89 -8.04 -6.79 37.74
CA ALA A 89 -8.15 -6.33 39.10
C ALA A 89 -7.44 -7.26 40.09
N HIS A 90 -6.82 -6.71 41.13
CA HIS A 90 -7.15 -6.98 42.54
C HIS A 90 -6.49 -5.96 43.46
#